data_AF-A0A1Q7MQ91-F1
#
_entry.id   AF-A0A1Q7MQ91-F1
#
_cell.length_a   1.000
_cell.length_b   1.000
_cell.length_c   1.000
_cell.angle_alpha   90.00
_cell.angle_beta   90.00
_cell.angle_gamma   90.00
#
_symmetry.space_group_name_H-M   'P 1'
#
loop_
_entity.id
_entity.type
_entity.pdbx_description
1 polymer ?
#
loop_
_entity_poly.entity_id
_entity_poly.type
_entity_poly.pdbx_seq_one_letter_code
_entity_poly.pdbx_strand_id
1 'polypeptide(L)'
;MRIEDCGLRIYCRRSIGALVLLACFSSTSIAETIDRVLAVVAGQFITLSDVTAARALGLQAPGNTADPVRAVLSKLIDRELVLAEVERYAPPEPPAGAVEREIDAVRARFPSTETFDEALARSGLDDTHLRERVRQDLRIRIYEDQRFAAADPGRRQTLIDEWVAGLRRRAEIIDLYLTTR
;
A
#
# COMPACT_ATOMS: atom_id res chain seq x y z
N MET A 1 4.03 92.00 10.75
CA MET A 1 5.38 92.61 10.62
C MET A 1 6.36 91.46 10.42
N ARG A 2 7.05 91.47 9.28
CA ARG A 2 8.07 90.51 8.83
C ARG A 2 9.42 90.86 9.50
N ILE A 3 10.42 89.98 9.37
CA ILE A 3 11.89 90.09 9.61
C ILE A 3 12.32 88.92 10.53
N GLU A 4 12.68 87.75 10.00
CA GLU A 4 13.94 87.36 9.32
C GLU A 4 15.06 86.94 10.29
N ASP A 5 15.38 85.63 10.20
CA ASP A 5 16.69 84.98 10.13
C ASP A 5 17.76 85.22 11.21
N CYS A 6 18.36 84.13 11.74
CA CYS A 6 19.66 83.60 11.27
C CYS A 6 20.22 82.52 12.24
N GLY A 7 20.84 81.47 11.71
CA GLY A 7 21.71 80.55 12.50
C GLY A 7 21.44 79.05 12.28
N LEU A 8 21.63 78.51 11.08
CA LEU A 8 22.86 77.80 10.68
C LEU A 8 23.03 76.40 11.32
N ARG A 9 22.67 75.35 10.57
CA ARG A 9 23.62 74.31 10.13
C ARG A 9 22.94 73.25 9.28
N ILE A 10 23.25 73.32 7.99
CA ILE A 10 23.14 72.23 7.03
C ILE A 10 24.14 71.16 7.46
N TYR A 11 23.69 69.93 7.69
CA TYR A 11 24.42 68.74 7.24
C TYR A 11 23.46 67.61 6.89
N CYS A 12 23.41 67.38 5.59
CA CYS A 12 22.87 66.24 4.88
C CYS A 12 23.45 64.92 5.40
N ARG A 13 22.61 63.94 5.80
CA ARG A 13 22.77 62.56 5.31
C ARG A 13 21.50 61.71 5.49
N ARG A 14 21.11 61.10 4.38
CA ARG A 14 20.01 60.14 4.17
C ARG A 14 20.24 58.87 4.99
N SER A 15 19.16 58.22 5.47
CA SER A 15 18.99 56.76 5.61
C SER A 15 17.57 56.52 6.15
N ILE A 16 16.56 56.37 5.28
CA ILE A 16 15.94 55.09 4.89
C ILE A 16 15.36 54.35 6.11
N GLY A 17 14.04 54.40 6.22
CA GLY A 17 13.27 53.70 7.25
C GLY A 17 13.38 52.18 7.10
N ALA A 18 13.53 51.50 8.23
CA ALA A 18 13.46 50.05 8.32
C ALA A 18 12.04 49.66 8.77
N LEU A 19 11.19 49.32 7.80
CA LEU A 19 9.94 48.63 8.03
C LEU A 19 10.28 47.14 8.22
N VAL A 20 10.31 46.66 9.47
CA VAL A 20 10.51 45.25 9.79
C VAL A 20 9.22 44.50 9.45
N LEU A 21 9.17 43.94 8.24
CA LEU A 21 8.15 43.00 7.80
C LEU A 21 8.42 41.65 8.48
N LEU A 22 7.71 41.39 9.58
CA LEU A 22 7.69 40.09 10.25
C LEU A 22 6.96 39.10 9.33
N ALA A 23 7.71 38.41 8.47
CA ALA A 23 7.20 37.34 7.63
C ALA A 23 6.77 36.17 8.53
N CYS A 24 5.46 36.00 8.72
CA CYS A 24 4.88 34.77 9.26
C CYS A 24 5.22 33.63 8.28
N PHE A 25 6.24 32.85 8.58
CA PHE A 25 6.44 31.56 7.95
C PHE A 25 5.29 30.65 8.40
N SER A 26 4.25 30.57 7.58
CA SER A 26 3.26 29.50 7.67
C SER A 26 3.97 28.20 7.34
N SER A 27 4.39 27.46 8.37
CA SER A 27 4.78 26.07 8.21
C SER A 27 3.54 25.31 7.75
N THR A 28 3.38 25.14 6.44
CA THR A 28 2.47 24.12 5.89
C THR A 28 3.04 22.78 6.34
N SER A 29 2.52 22.25 7.46
CA SER A 29 2.73 20.86 7.82
C SER A 29 1.98 20.03 6.78
N ILE A 30 2.68 19.53 5.77
CA ILE A 30 2.22 18.35 5.05
C ILE A 30 2.24 17.26 6.12
N ALA A 31 1.07 16.93 6.67
CA ALA A 31 0.95 15.78 7.55
C ALA A 31 1.26 14.55 6.69
N GLU A 32 2.50 14.06 6.80
CA GLU A 32 2.90 12.80 6.20
C GLU A 32 2.13 11.70 6.94
N THR A 33 1.15 11.09 6.26
CA THR A 33 0.43 9.95 6.81
C THR A 33 1.36 8.75 6.80
N ILE A 34 1.89 8.38 7.97
CA ILE A 34 2.65 7.15 8.14
C ILE A 34 1.67 5.98 7.96
N ASP A 35 1.89 5.16 6.93
CA ASP A 35 1.10 3.96 6.74
C ASP A 35 1.38 2.95 7.86
N ARG A 36 0.31 2.45 8.48
CA ARG A 36 0.40 1.59 9.66
C ARG A 36 0.78 0.19 9.22
N VAL A 37 1.93 -0.30 9.69
CA VAL A 37 2.32 -1.71 9.57
C VAL A 37 1.42 -2.57 10.46
N LEU A 38 0.81 -3.58 9.88
CA LEU A 38 -0.08 -4.53 10.57
C LEU A 38 0.57 -5.88 10.80
N ALA A 39 1.49 -6.31 9.94
CA ALA A 39 2.30 -7.49 10.16
C ALA A 39 3.66 -7.38 9.44
N VAL A 40 4.64 -8.13 9.93
CA VAL A 40 5.88 -8.44 9.21
C VAL A 40 5.91 -9.94 8.95
N VAL A 41 6.05 -10.34 7.69
CA VAL A 41 6.00 -11.74 7.26
C VAL A 41 7.15 -12.00 6.31
N ALA A 42 8.04 -12.95 6.63
CA ALA A 42 9.21 -13.26 5.81
C ALA A 42 10.04 -12.00 5.42
N GLY A 43 10.12 -11.02 6.32
CA GLY A 43 10.83 -9.76 6.10
C GLY A 43 10.05 -8.72 5.27
N GLN A 44 8.84 -9.02 4.80
CA GLN A 44 7.96 -8.09 4.09
C GLN A 44 6.96 -7.45 5.05
N PHE A 45 6.71 -6.15 4.88
CA PHE A 45 5.69 -5.43 5.62
C PHE A 45 4.33 -5.61 4.96
N ILE A 46 3.31 -5.88 5.76
CA ILE A 46 1.91 -5.79 5.35
C ILE A 46 1.29 -4.60 6.08
N THR A 47 0.79 -3.62 5.34
CA THR A 47 0.24 -2.38 5.89
C THR A 47 -1.28 -2.35 5.92
N LEU A 48 -1.85 -1.29 6.51
CA LEU A 48 -3.28 -1.03 6.47
C LEU A 48 -3.74 -0.68 5.06
N SER A 49 -2.91 0.02 4.28
CA SER A 49 -3.20 0.30 2.86
C SER A 49 -3.28 -1.00 2.07
N ASP A 50 -2.38 -1.98 2.30
CA ASP A 50 -2.45 -3.28 1.62
C ASP A 50 -3.77 -4.03 1.89
N VAL A 51 -4.19 -4.08 3.16
CA VAL A 51 -5.46 -4.70 3.55
C VAL A 51 -6.65 -3.97 2.92
N THR A 52 -6.59 -2.64 2.88
CA THR A 52 -7.63 -1.80 2.28
C THR A 52 -7.69 -2.00 0.77
N ALA A 53 -6.54 -2.04 0.10
CA ALA A 53 -6.38 -2.28 -1.32
C ALA A 53 -6.96 -3.64 -1.72
N ALA A 54 -6.51 -4.70 -1.04
CA ALA A 54 -6.93 -6.05 -1.32
C ALA A 54 -8.46 -6.22 -1.22
N ARG A 55 -9.08 -5.51 -0.26
CA ARG A 55 -10.54 -5.51 -0.10
C ARG A 55 -11.23 -4.66 -1.16
N ALA A 56 -10.79 -3.42 -1.37
CA ALA A 56 -11.42 -2.46 -2.28
C ALA A 56 -11.39 -2.94 -3.74
N LEU A 57 -10.29 -3.59 -4.15
CA LEU A 57 -10.11 -4.17 -5.47
C LEU A 57 -10.75 -5.57 -5.61
N GLY A 58 -11.35 -6.09 -4.54
CA GLY A 58 -11.94 -7.42 -4.51
C GLY A 58 -10.93 -8.56 -4.70
N LEU A 59 -9.64 -8.31 -4.44
CA LEU A 59 -8.59 -9.34 -4.49
C LEU A 59 -8.74 -10.32 -3.32
N GLN A 60 -9.26 -9.86 -2.19
CA GLN A 60 -9.52 -10.67 -1.00
C GLN A 60 -10.87 -10.30 -0.38
N ALA A 61 -11.75 -11.30 -0.23
CA ALA A 61 -13.02 -11.14 0.47
C ALA A 61 -12.87 -11.47 1.97
N PRO A 62 -13.30 -10.60 2.90
CA PRO A 62 -13.23 -10.88 4.34
C PRO A 62 -14.18 -12.00 4.80
N GLY A 63 -15.22 -12.33 4.02
CA GLY A 63 -16.33 -13.16 4.47
C GLY A 63 -17.24 -12.40 5.45
N ASN A 64 -18.19 -13.12 6.08
CA ASN A 64 -19.04 -12.54 7.12
C ASN A 64 -18.36 -12.69 8.49
N THR A 65 -17.71 -11.63 8.96
CA THR A 65 -16.93 -11.62 10.20
C THR A 65 -17.09 -10.29 10.93
N ALA A 66 -16.97 -10.33 12.26
CA ALA A 66 -16.95 -9.13 13.10
C ALA A 66 -15.68 -8.27 12.91
N ASP A 67 -14.59 -8.87 12.45
CA ASP A 67 -13.33 -8.17 12.14
C ASP A 67 -12.87 -8.45 10.69
N PRO A 68 -13.35 -7.65 9.71
CA PRO A 68 -12.97 -7.80 8.31
C PRO A 68 -11.49 -7.50 8.04
N VAL A 69 -10.88 -6.59 8.80
CA VAL A 69 -9.47 -6.21 8.64
C VAL A 69 -8.60 -7.39 9.01
N ARG A 70 -8.86 -8.02 10.17
CA ARG A 70 -8.16 -9.22 10.60
C ARG A 70 -8.28 -10.35 9.59
N ALA A 71 -9.48 -10.58 9.05
CA ALA A 71 -9.73 -11.65 8.10
C ALA A 71 -8.93 -11.46 6.80
N VAL A 72 -8.91 -10.25 6.24
CA VAL A 72 -8.12 -9.96 5.03
C VAL A 72 -6.61 -10.03 5.34
N LEU A 73 -6.17 -9.45 6.47
CA LEU A 73 -4.77 -9.51 6.86
C LEU A 73 -4.27 -10.95 7.02
N SER A 74 -5.09 -11.85 7.57
CA SER A 74 -4.76 -13.28 7.66
C SER A 74 -4.48 -13.88 6.27
N LYS A 75 -5.31 -13.57 5.26
CA LYS A 75 -5.10 -14.05 3.88
C LYS A 75 -3.86 -13.43 3.22
N LEU A 76 -3.56 -12.17 3.54
CA LEU A 76 -2.33 -11.53 3.08
C LEU A 76 -1.08 -12.16 3.70
N ILE A 77 -1.13 -12.52 4.99
CA ILE A 77 -0.04 -13.28 5.63
C ILE A 77 0.17 -14.62 4.91
N ASP A 78 -0.89 -15.38 4.62
CA ASP A 78 -0.78 -16.64 3.88
C ASP A 78 -0.13 -16.45 2.52
N ARG A 79 -0.59 -15.44 1.79
CA ARG A 79 -0.06 -15.08 0.48
C ARG A 79 1.44 -14.79 0.55
N GLU A 80 1.90 -13.97 1.50
CA GLU A 80 3.32 -13.63 1.61
C GLU A 80 4.18 -14.86 1.95
N LEU A 81 3.67 -15.76 2.80
CA LEU A 81 4.37 -17.02 3.10
C LEU A 81 4.52 -17.91 1.86
N VAL A 82 3.47 -18.01 1.05
CA VAL A 82 3.49 -18.76 -0.20
C VAL A 82 4.42 -18.07 -1.21
N LEU A 83 4.36 -16.74 -1.31
CA LEU A 83 5.23 -15.96 -2.19
C LEU A 83 6.71 -16.14 -1.84
N ALA A 84 7.07 -16.19 -0.56
CA ALA A 84 8.43 -16.48 -0.13
C ALA A 84 8.93 -17.87 -0.59
N GLU A 85 8.05 -18.88 -0.64
CA GLU A 85 8.39 -20.18 -1.23
C GLU A 85 8.49 -20.07 -2.77
N VAL A 86 7.58 -19.34 -3.43
CA VAL A 86 7.64 -19.06 -4.88
C VAL A 86 8.95 -18.39 -5.28
N GLU A 87 9.44 -17.43 -4.51
CA GLU A 87 10.70 -16.75 -4.78
C GLU A 87 11.90 -17.69 -4.64
N ARG A 88 11.85 -18.63 -3.70
CA ARG A 88 12.89 -19.66 -3.53
C ARG A 88 12.94 -20.63 -4.71
N TYR A 89 11.77 -21.06 -5.20
CA TYR A 89 11.68 -22.08 -6.26
C TYR A 89 11.66 -21.49 -7.68
N ALA A 90 11.35 -20.20 -7.81
CA ALA A 90 11.31 -19.43 -9.05
C ALA A 90 10.56 -20.17 -10.20
N PRO A 91 9.25 -20.40 -10.06
CA PRO A 91 8.46 -20.99 -11.15
C PRO A 91 8.51 -20.11 -12.40
N PRO A 92 8.18 -20.66 -13.58
CA PRO A 92 8.10 -19.89 -14.82
C PRO A 92 7.21 -18.65 -14.67
N GLU A 93 7.55 -17.60 -15.41
CA GLU A 93 6.68 -16.43 -15.51
C GLU A 93 5.32 -16.81 -16.13
N PRO A 94 4.24 -16.09 -15.77
CA PRO A 94 2.93 -16.31 -16.37
C PRO A 94 2.97 -16.14 -17.90
N PRO A 95 2.10 -16.84 -18.65
CA PRO A 95 2.01 -16.67 -20.10
C PRO A 95 1.75 -15.22 -20.50
N ALA A 96 2.26 -14.81 -21.67
CA ALA A 96 2.02 -13.47 -22.21
C ALA A 96 0.50 -13.16 -22.26
N GLY A 97 0.12 -11.95 -21.85
CA GLY A 97 -1.28 -11.54 -21.79
C GLY A 97 -2.07 -12.10 -20.60
N ALA A 98 -1.48 -12.92 -19.73
CA ALA A 98 -2.19 -13.43 -18.55
C ALA A 98 -2.43 -12.34 -17.50
N VAL A 99 -1.44 -11.48 -17.27
CA VAL A 99 -1.55 -10.37 -16.31
C VAL A 99 -2.63 -9.38 -16.77
N GLU A 100 -2.64 -9.03 -18.05
CA GLU A 100 -3.61 -8.11 -18.65
C GLU A 100 -5.04 -8.64 -18.52
N ARG A 101 -5.25 -9.92 -18.81
CA ARG A 101 -6.58 -10.56 -18.65
C ARG A 101 -7.07 -10.55 -17.21
N GLU A 102 -6.20 -10.79 -16.23
CA GLU A 102 -6.58 -10.72 -14.82
C GLU A 102 -6.85 -9.27 -14.38
N ILE A 103 -6.08 -8.29 -14.87
CA ILE A 103 -6.35 -6.86 -14.62
C ILE A 103 -7.71 -6.48 -15.20
N ASP A 104 -8.02 -6.89 -16.42
CA ASP A 104 -9.33 -6.63 -17.04
C ASP A 104 -10.47 -7.29 -16.23
N ALA A 105 -10.24 -8.48 -15.70
CA ALA A 105 -11.18 -9.15 -14.80
C ALA A 105 -11.37 -8.41 -13.46
N VAL A 106 -10.32 -7.76 -12.93
CA VAL A 106 -10.44 -6.88 -11.75
C VAL A 106 -11.22 -5.62 -12.11
N ARG A 107 -10.90 -4.96 -13.23
CA ARG A 107 -11.60 -3.76 -13.72
C ARG A 107 -13.08 -4.00 -13.96
N ALA A 108 -13.44 -5.16 -14.51
CA ALA A 108 -14.82 -5.55 -14.78
C ALA A 108 -15.71 -5.64 -13.52
N ARG A 109 -15.13 -5.63 -12.31
CA ARG A 109 -15.86 -5.58 -11.04
C ARG A 109 -16.34 -4.17 -10.69
N PHE A 110 -15.80 -3.16 -11.37
CA PHE A 110 -16.11 -1.75 -11.12
C PHE A 110 -17.17 -1.25 -12.10
N PRO A 111 -18.07 -0.35 -11.65
CA PRO A 111 -19.08 0.24 -12.53
C PRO A 111 -18.49 1.11 -13.66
N SER A 112 -17.29 1.66 -13.44
CA SER A 112 -16.60 2.52 -14.40
C SER A 112 -15.08 2.52 -14.16
N THR A 113 -14.32 2.94 -15.16
CA THR A 113 -12.87 3.15 -15.04
C THR A 113 -12.53 4.18 -13.97
N GLU A 114 -13.30 5.27 -13.87
CA GLU A 114 -13.09 6.31 -12.85
C GLU A 114 -13.21 5.73 -11.44
N THR A 115 -14.23 4.91 -11.17
CA THR A 115 -14.39 4.25 -9.86
C THR A 115 -13.25 3.27 -9.55
N PHE A 116 -12.70 2.63 -10.57
CA PHE A 116 -11.53 1.76 -10.43
C PHE A 116 -10.26 2.58 -10.10
N ASP A 117 -10.03 3.67 -10.81
CA ASP A 117 -8.88 4.56 -10.58
C ASP A 117 -8.96 5.22 -9.20
N GLU A 118 -10.14 5.62 -8.75
CA GLU A 118 -10.38 6.10 -7.38
C GLU A 118 -10.12 5.02 -6.32
N ALA A 119 -10.43 3.76 -6.61
CA ALA A 119 -10.14 2.66 -5.71
C ALA A 119 -8.62 2.40 -5.59
N LEU A 120 -7.90 2.46 -6.72
CA LEU A 120 -6.45 2.39 -6.75
C LEU A 120 -5.83 3.54 -5.94
N ALA A 121 -6.20 4.78 -6.25
CA ALA A 121 -5.68 5.98 -5.59
C ALA A 121 -5.89 5.97 -4.07
N ARG A 122 -7.09 5.60 -3.60
CA ARG A 122 -7.38 5.49 -2.15
C ARG A 122 -6.58 4.40 -1.45
N SER A 123 -6.12 3.41 -2.21
CA SER A 123 -5.34 2.29 -1.69
C SER A 123 -3.83 2.50 -1.74
N GLY A 124 -3.38 3.65 -2.26
CA GLY A 124 -1.96 3.95 -2.47
C GLY A 124 -1.31 3.11 -3.57
N LEU A 125 -2.09 2.32 -4.31
CA LEU A 125 -1.62 1.54 -5.45
C LEU A 125 -1.76 2.35 -6.73
N ASP A 126 -0.78 2.19 -7.60
CA ASP A 126 -0.92 2.54 -9.01
C ASP A 126 -1.08 1.27 -9.87
N ASP A 127 -1.29 1.50 -11.17
CA ASP A 127 -1.45 0.45 -12.16
C ASP A 127 -0.22 -0.48 -12.24
N THR A 128 1.00 0.02 -12.01
CA THR A 128 2.23 -0.78 -11.98
C THR A 128 2.24 -1.75 -10.80
N HIS A 129 1.94 -1.26 -9.61
CA HIS A 129 1.86 -2.08 -8.40
C HIS A 129 0.76 -3.14 -8.52
N LEU A 130 -0.38 -2.80 -9.12
CA LEU A 130 -1.43 -3.78 -9.40
C LEU A 130 -0.96 -4.86 -10.38
N ARG A 131 -0.26 -4.50 -11.46
CA ARG A 131 0.29 -5.51 -12.41
C ARG A 131 1.23 -6.47 -11.71
N GLU A 132 2.13 -5.93 -10.89
CA GLU A 132 3.09 -6.73 -10.15
C GLU A 132 2.38 -7.66 -9.16
N ARG A 133 1.38 -7.14 -8.44
CA ARG A 133 0.53 -7.92 -7.55
C ARG A 133 -0.15 -9.09 -8.26
N VAL A 134 -0.76 -8.83 -9.41
CA VAL A 134 -1.42 -9.84 -10.25
C VAL A 134 -0.41 -10.86 -10.78
N ARG A 135 0.77 -10.42 -11.23
CA ARG A 135 1.84 -11.30 -11.69
C ARG A 135 2.28 -12.27 -10.59
N GLN A 136 2.49 -11.78 -9.38
CA GLN A 136 2.82 -12.62 -8.22
C GLN A 136 1.71 -13.62 -7.91
N ASP A 137 0.44 -13.21 -7.94
CA ASP A 137 -0.69 -14.10 -7.70
C ASP A 137 -0.77 -15.22 -8.77
N LEU A 138 -0.45 -14.91 -10.03
CA LEU A 138 -0.35 -15.91 -11.09
C LEU A 138 0.84 -16.87 -10.87
N ARG A 139 1.99 -16.38 -10.42
CA ARG A 139 3.15 -17.22 -10.09
C ARG A 139 2.86 -18.14 -8.91
N ILE A 140 2.11 -17.66 -7.91
CA ILE A 140 1.59 -18.49 -6.81
C ILE A 140 0.74 -19.64 -7.36
N ARG A 141 -0.25 -19.36 -8.21
CA ARG A 141 -1.11 -20.39 -8.81
C ARG A 141 -0.29 -21.44 -9.59
N ILE A 142 0.65 -20.98 -10.42
CA ILE A 142 1.55 -21.87 -11.19
C ILE A 142 2.38 -22.76 -10.26
N TYR A 143 2.93 -22.19 -9.18
CA TYR A 143 3.71 -22.94 -8.21
C TYR A 143 2.87 -24.00 -7.49
N GLU A 144 1.66 -23.63 -7.04
CA GLU A 144 0.75 -24.56 -6.39
C GLU A 144 0.30 -25.67 -7.35
N ASP A 145 0.01 -25.34 -8.61
CA ASP A 145 -0.29 -26.31 -9.67
C ASP A 145 0.83 -27.35 -9.83
N GLN A 146 2.08 -26.89 -9.88
CA GLN A 146 3.25 -27.78 -10.00
C GLN A 146 3.48 -28.60 -8.73
N ARG A 147 3.44 -27.95 -7.57
CA ARG A 147 3.71 -28.57 -6.26
C ARG A 147 2.70 -29.66 -5.93
N PHE A 148 1.43 -29.45 -6.29
CA PHE A 148 0.32 -30.36 -5.99
C PHE A 148 -0.22 -31.06 -7.24
N ALA A 149 0.57 -31.16 -8.32
CA ALA A 149 0.15 -31.78 -9.58
C ALA A 149 -0.33 -33.23 -9.44
N ALA A 150 0.23 -33.97 -8.48
CA ALA A 150 -0.12 -35.37 -8.21
C ALA A 150 -1.31 -35.54 -7.23
N ALA A 151 -1.85 -34.45 -6.69
CA ALA A 151 -2.97 -34.51 -5.75
C ALA A 151 -4.28 -34.84 -6.46
N ASP A 152 -5.12 -35.63 -5.81
CA ASP A 152 -6.51 -35.80 -6.23
C ASP A 152 -7.26 -34.45 -6.21
N PRO A 153 -8.04 -34.08 -7.25
CA PRO A 153 -8.73 -32.79 -7.30
C PRO A 153 -9.62 -32.50 -6.10
N GLY A 154 -10.26 -33.53 -5.52
CA GLY A 154 -11.12 -33.39 -4.35
C GLY A 154 -10.36 -33.12 -3.05
N ARG A 155 -9.06 -33.43 -2.98
CA ARG A 155 -8.21 -33.22 -1.80
C ARG A 155 -7.21 -32.09 -1.95
N ARG A 156 -6.99 -31.62 -3.17
CA ARG A 156 -5.94 -30.65 -3.48
C ARG A 156 -6.00 -29.41 -2.59
N GLN A 157 -7.19 -28.85 -2.38
CA GLN A 157 -7.34 -27.67 -1.53
C GLN A 157 -6.95 -27.95 -0.07
N THR A 158 -7.38 -29.08 0.49
CA THR A 158 -7.01 -29.48 1.86
C THR A 158 -5.49 -29.61 2.01
N LEU A 159 -4.80 -30.16 1.02
CA LEU A 159 -3.34 -30.28 1.04
C LEU A 159 -2.64 -28.92 0.96
N ILE A 160 -3.17 -27.98 0.18
CA ILE A 160 -2.69 -26.60 0.14
C ILE A 160 -2.87 -25.95 1.52
N ASP A 161 -4.06 -26.07 2.11
CA ASP A 161 -4.38 -25.47 3.41
C ASP A 161 -3.49 -26.03 4.54
N GLU A 162 -3.29 -27.34 4.58
CA GLU A 162 -2.39 -28.01 5.53
C GLU A 162 -0.93 -27.54 5.35
N TRP A 163 -0.49 -27.40 4.10
CA TRP A 163 0.84 -26.90 3.78
C TRP A 163 1.03 -25.45 4.22
N VAL A 164 0.09 -24.56 3.90
CA VAL A 164 0.10 -23.15 4.33
C VAL A 164 0.06 -23.04 5.85
N ALA A 165 -0.76 -23.85 6.53
CA ALA A 165 -0.74 -23.94 7.98
C ALA A 165 0.64 -24.40 8.51
N GLY A 166 1.32 -25.29 7.79
CA GLY A 166 2.71 -25.65 8.03
C GLY A 166 3.67 -24.48 7.87
N LEU A 167 3.53 -23.66 6.82
CA LEU A 167 4.34 -22.44 6.62
C LEU A 167 4.17 -21.47 7.78
N ARG A 168 2.93 -21.22 8.23
CA ARG A 168 2.65 -20.35 9.38
C ARG A 168 3.35 -20.79 10.66
N ARG A 169 3.39 -22.11 10.92
CA ARG A 169 4.01 -22.64 12.15
C ARG A 169 5.52 -22.47 12.20
N ARG A 170 6.19 -22.40 11.05
CA ARG A 170 7.66 -22.36 10.94
C ARG A 170 8.22 -20.98 10.59
N ALA A 171 7.38 -20.09 10.05
CA ALA A 171 7.81 -18.77 9.65
C ALA A 171 7.87 -17.82 10.84
N GLU A 172 8.76 -16.84 10.75
CA GLU A 172 8.72 -15.67 11.62
C GLU A 172 7.61 -14.73 11.13
N ILE A 173 6.59 -14.55 11.98
CA ILE A 173 5.46 -13.65 11.74
C ILE A 173 5.38 -12.72 12.95
N ILE A 174 5.63 -11.44 12.71
CA ILE A 174 5.43 -10.40 13.73
C ILE A 174 4.05 -9.80 13.45
N ASP A 175 3.05 -10.23 14.22
CA ASP A 175 1.68 -9.72 14.12
C ASP A 175 1.53 -8.47 15.00
N LEU A 176 1.32 -7.32 14.36
CA LEU A 176 1.16 -6.00 15.01
C LEU A 176 -0.30 -5.54 15.04
N TYR A 177 -1.22 -6.39 14.57
CA TYR A 177 -2.63 -6.06 14.54
C TYR A 177 -3.26 -6.20 15.92
N LEU A 178 -3.40 -5.06 16.60
CA LEU A 178 -4.19 -4.94 17.81
C LEU A 178 -5.66 -4.78 17.42
N THR A 179 -6.49 -5.77 17.75
CA THR A 179 -7.96 -5.61 17.72
C THR A 179 -8.30 -4.47 18.68
N THR A 180 -8.92 -3.41 18.14
CA THR A 180 -9.54 -2.39 18.98
C THR A 180 -10.77 -3.06 19.58
N ARG A 181 -10.76 -3.26 20.90
CA ARG A 181 -11.79 -3.97 21.64
C ARG A 181 -13.08 -3.15 21.71
#